data_AF-A0A8X6WQE9-F1
#
_entry.id   AF-A0A8X6WQE9-F1
#
_cell.length_a   1.000
_cell.length_b   1.000
_cell.length_c   1.000
_cell.angle_alpha   90.00
_cell.angle_beta   90.00
_cell.angle_gamma   90.00
#
_symmetry.space_group_name_H-M   'P 1'
#
loop_
_entity.id
_entity.type
_entity.pdbx_description
1 polymer ?
#
loop_
_entity_poly.entity_id
_entity_poly.type
_entity_poly.pdbx_seq_one_letter_code
_entity_poly.pdbx_strand_id
1 'polypeptide(L)'
;MGFEALYFSEERVEVVDFSITYNVLEKGFATKEPGQMPKITAFTYPFTLNAWIYALMIVATTVFFGKVIFKNATPSWSFLSVLGSTASQAVVNVRHSLEENTFWFVADHRGRHAFFV
;
A
#
# COMPACT_ATOMS: atom_id res chain seq x y z
N MET A 1 -34.52 8.54 51.03
CA MET A 1 -34.19 7.10 51.19
C MET A 1 -34.16 6.51 49.80
N GLY A 2 -32.96 6.33 49.24
CA GLY A 2 -32.77 5.91 47.85
C GLY A 2 -32.58 4.40 47.78
N PHE A 3 -33.25 3.76 46.82
CA PHE A 3 -33.02 2.36 46.49
C PHE A 3 -31.60 2.20 45.96
N GLU A 4 -30.78 1.43 46.66
CA GLU A 4 -29.41 1.10 46.24
C GLU A 4 -29.45 -0.10 45.29
N ALA A 5 -28.62 -0.09 44.24
CA ALA A 5 -28.57 -1.16 43.26
C ALA A 5 -27.92 -2.41 43.88
N LEU A 6 -28.76 -3.34 44.34
CA LEU A 6 -28.36 -4.65 44.82
C LEU A 6 -28.33 -5.67 43.69
N TYR A 7 -27.27 -6.48 43.66
CA TYR A 7 -27.14 -7.59 42.72
C TYR A 7 -27.60 -8.89 43.38
N PHE A 8 -28.18 -9.78 42.56
CA PHE A 8 -28.47 -11.14 42.96
C PHE A 8 -27.16 -11.93 43.09
N SER A 9 -26.97 -12.58 44.23
CA SER A 9 -25.95 -13.61 44.42
C SER A 9 -26.57 -14.77 45.18
N GLU A 10 -26.09 -16.00 44.95
CA GLU A 10 -26.62 -17.21 45.60
C GLU A 10 -26.65 -17.07 47.13
N GLU A 11 -25.57 -16.54 47.70
CA GLU A 11 -25.44 -16.28 49.15
C GLU A 11 -26.50 -15.31 49.70
N ARG A 12 -27.01 -14.38 48.88
CA ARG A 12 -27.97 -13.35 49.33
C ARG A 12 -29.41 -13.81 49.23
N VAL A 13 -29.71 -14.71 48.30
CA VAL A 13 -31.07 -15.25 48.09
C VAL A 13 -31.49 -16.15 49.26
N GLU A 14 -30.55 -16.75 50.00
CA GLU A 14 -30.86 -17.57 51.17
C GLU A 14 -31.33 -16.74 52.38
N VAL A 15 -30.90 -15.49 52.48
CA VAL A 15 -31.12 -14.64 53.66
C VAL A 15 -32.21 -13.59 53.42
N VAL A 16 -32.44 -13.19 52.17
CA VAL A 16 -33.33 -12.08 51.80
C VAL A 16 -34.18 -12.45 50.60
N ASP A 17 -35.49 -12.22 50.71
CA ASP A 17 -36.42 -12.33 49.59
C ASP A 17 -36.29 -11.11 48.66
N PHE A 18 -36.05 -11.37 47.38
CA PHE A 18 -35.98 -10.35 46.33
C PHE A 18 -37.24 -10.37 45.46
N SER A 19 -37.65 -9.19 44.98
CA SER A 19 -38.66 -9.07 43.93
C SER A 19 -38.06 -9.34 42.54
N ILE A 20 -38.90 -9.31 41.49
CA ILE A 20 -38.44 -9.43 40.11
C ILE A 20 -37.38 -8.36 39.76
N THR A 21 -36.41 -8.74 38.93
CA THR A 21 -35.33 -7.84 38.50
C THR A 21 -35.89 -6.68 37.67
N TYR A 22 -35.57 -5.46 38.08
CA TYR A 22 -35.93 -4.25 37.32
C TYR A 22 -34.96 -3.95 36.17
N ASN A 23 -33.71 -4.39 36.30
CA ASN A 23 -32.66 -4.18 35.30
C ASN A 23 -31.69 -5.37 35.29
N VAL A 24 -31.25 -5.77 34.09
CA VAL A 24 -30.27 -6.84 33.88
C VAL A 24 -28.97 -6.17 33.43
N LEU A 25 -28.02 -6.03 34.36
CA LEU A 25 -26.66 -5.60 34.01
C LEU A 25 -25.81 -6.83 33.65
N GLU A 26 -25.42 -6.92 32.39
CA GLU A 26 -24.44 -7.90 31.96
C GLU A 26 -23.02 -7.40 32.21
N LYS A 27 -22.14 -8.31 32.63
CA LYS A 27 -20.73 -8.00 32.87
C LYS A 27 -20.01 -7.83 31.53
N GLY A 28 -19.88 -6.59 31.07
CA GLY A 28 -19.08 -6.24 29.89
C GLY A 28 -17.60 -5.98 30.23
N PHE A 29 -16.74 -6.09 29.23
CA PHE A 29 -15.36 -5.60 29.32
C PHE A 29 -15.32 -4.13 28.90
N ALA A 30 -14.95 -3.24 29.83
CA ALA A 30 -14.66 -1.86 29.50
C ALA A 30 -13.23 -1.74 28.99
N THR A 31 -13.06 -1.56 27.68
CA THR A 31 -11.77 -1.23 27.06
C THR A 31 -11.71 0.25 26.72
N LYS A 32 -10.53 0.85 26.89
CA LYS A 32 -10.28 2.22 26.42
C LYS A 32 -10.47 2.28 24.90
N GLU A 33 -11.02 3.40 24.40
CA GLU A 33 -11.15 3.64 22.96
C GLU A 33 -9.81 3.43 22.24
N PRO A 34 -9.80 2.76 21.08
CA PRO A 34 -8.59 2.57 20.31
C PRO A 34 -8.02 3.93 19.90
N GLY A 35 -6.71 4.11 20.10
CA GLY A 35 -6.01 5.33 19.69
C GLY A 35 -6.05 5.54 18.18
N GLN A 36 -5.76 6.77 17.74
CA GLN A 36 -5.66 7.09 16.32
C GLN A 36 -4.54 6.28 15.66
N MET A 37 -4.81 5.72 14.47
CA MET A 37 -3.79 5.03 13.70
C MET A 37 -2.68 6.01 13.26
N PRO A 38 -1.39 5.62 13.34
CA PRO A 38 -0.29 6.43 12.85
C PRO A 38 -0.46 6.73 11.35
N LYS A 39 -0.50 8.02 10.97
CA LYS A 39 -0.71 8.44 9.57
C LYS A 39 0.34 7.90 8.58
N ILE A 40 1.53 7.58 9.07
CA ILE A 40 2.64 7.09 8.25
C ILE A 40 2.40 5.69 7.67
N THR A 41 1.67 4.83 8.38
CA THR A 41 1.41 3.47 7.91
C THR A 41 0.31 3.43 6.85
N ALA A 42 -0.51 4.48 6.75
CA ALA A 42 -1.59 4.56 5.76
C ALA A 42 -1.07 4.53 4.31
N PHE A 43 0.14 5.04 4.06
CA PHE A 43 0.73 5.07 2.71
C PHE A 43 1.29 3.73 2.26
N THR A 44 1.74 2.89 3.18
CA THR A 44 2.27 1.55 2.87
C THR A 44 1.19 0.46 2.94
N TYR A 45 0.02 0.81 3.50
CA TYR A 45 -1.07 -0.11 3.81
C TYR A 45 -1.74 -0.86 2.65
N PRO A 46 -1.77 -0.39 1.37
CA PRO A 46 -2.41 -1.20 0.33
C PRO A 46 -1.60 -2.45 -0.05
N PHE A 47 -0.33 -2.56 0.35
CA PHE A 47 0.56 -3.63 -0.06
C PHE A 47 1.28 -4.29 1.12
N THR A 48 1.55 -5.58 0.98
CA THR A 48 2.36 -6.32 1.95
C THR A 48 3.83 -5.88 1.89
N LEU A 49 4.56 -6.04 3.00
CA LEU A 49 6.00 -5.73 3.05
C LEU A 49 6.79 -6.48 1.96
N ASN A 50 6.39 -7.71 1.64
CA ASN A 50 6.99 -8.51 0.57
C ASN A 50 6.81 -7.87 -0.81
N ALA A 51 5.65 -7.28 -1.09
CA ALA A 51 5.41 -6.58 -2.35
C ALA A 51 6.35 -5.37 -2.53
N TRP A 52 6.63 -4.63 -1.45
CA TRP A 52 7.60 -3.55 -1.46
C TRP A 52 9.03 -4.05 -1.70
N ILE A 53 9.42 -5.18 -1.10
CA ILE A 53 10.72 -5.81 -1.36
C ILE A 53 10.83 -6.21 -2.84
N TYR A 54 9.81 -6.85 -3.41
CA TYR A 54 9.83 -7.24 -4.82
C TYR A 54 9.88 -6.01 -5.74
N ALA A 55 9.15 -4.94 -5.44
CA ALA A 55 9.22 -3.70 -6.20
C ALA A 55 10.64 -3.11 -6.20
N LEU A 56 11.30 -3.06 -5.03
CA LEU A 56 12.69 -2.60 -4.94
C LEU A 56 13.67 -3.50 -5.71
N MET A 57 13.48 -4.82 -5.65
CA MET A 57 14.29 -5.78 -6.40
C MET A 57 14.16 -5.58 -7.91
N ILE A 58 12.94 -5.38 -8.41
CA ILE A 58 12.69 -5.11 -9.84
C ILE A 58 13.43 -3.82 -10.26
N VAL A 59 13.29 -2.73 -9.51
CA VAL A 59 14.00 -1.48 -9.82
C VAL A 59 15.52 -1.68 -9.81
N ALA A 60 16.06 -2.37 -8.81
CA ALA A 60 17.50 -2.63 -8.70
C ALA A 60 18.03 -3.46 -9.88
N THR A 61 17.32 -4.52 -10.28
CA THR A 61 17.71 -5.35 -11.43
C THR A 61 17.70 -4.55 -12.73
N THR A 62 16.67 -3.74 -12.98
CA THR A 62 16.59 -2.91 -14.20
C THR A 62 17.75 -1.90 -14.29
N VAL A 63 18.13 -1.26 -13.18
CA VAL A 63 19.29 -0.36 -13.15
C VAL A 63 20.60 -1.12 -13.40
N PHE A 64 20.74 -2.32 -12.83
CA PHE A 64 21.92 -3.17 -13.03
C PHE A 64 22.06 -3.60 -14.49
N PHE A 65 20.99 -4.13 -15.09
CA PHE A 65 20.97 -4.49 -16.51
C PHE A 65 21.18 -3.29 -17.42
N GLY A 66 20.61 -2.13 -17.07
CA GLY A 66 20.84 -0.87 -17.79
C GLY A 66 22.32 -0.49 -17.84
N LYS A 67 23.07 -0.66 -16.73
CA LYS A 67 24.52 -0.42 -16.70
C LYS A 67 25.31 -1.44 -17.54
N VAL A 68 24.89 -2.71 -17.53
CA VAL A 68 25.56 -3.78 -18.29
C VAL A 68 25.38 -3.55 -19.81
N ILE A 69 24.17 -3.18 -20.24
CA ILE A 69 23.83 -2.94 -21.64
C ILE A 69 24.41 -1.60 -22.12
N PHE A 70 24.25 -0.53 -21.33
CA PHE A 70 24.73 0.80 -21.67
C PHE A 70 25.98 1.12 -20.84
N LYS A 71 27.15 0.69 -21.32
CA LYS A 71 28.47 0.89 -20.67
C LYS A 71 28.80 2.34 -20.26
N ASN A 72 28.16 3.33 -20.90
CA ASN A 72 28.38 4.76 -20.65
C ASN A 72 27.29 5.41 -19.78
N ALA A 73 26.32 4.63 -19.28
CA ALA A 73 25.24 5.16 -18.46
C ALA A 73 25.67 5.23 -16.98
N THR A 74 25.57 6.42 -16.40
CA THR A 74 25.75 6.62 -14.96
C THR A 74 24.62 5.91 -14.22
N PRO A 75 24.90 5.08 -13.19
CA PRO A 75 23.88 4.31 -12.49
C PRO A 75 22.80 5.17 -11.81
N SER A 76 23.15 6.38 -11.36
CA SER A 76 22.19 7.36 -10.84
C SER A 76 21.19 7.84 -11.90
N TRP A 77 21.65 8.00 -13.14
CA TRP A 77 20.81 8.42 -14.25
C TRP A 77 19.85 7.30 -14.70
N SER A 78 20.35 6.07 -14.79
CA SER A 78 19.52 4.89 -15.04
C SER A 78 18.45 4.71 -13.96
N PHE A 79 18.79 4.94 -12.70
CA PHE A 79 17.83 4.91 -11.59
C PHE A 79 16.73 5.96 -11.74
N LEU A 80 17.07 7.22 -12.02
CA LEU A 80 16.09 8.30 -12.22
C LEU A 80 15.18 8.03 -13.43
N SER A 81 15.73 7.49 -14.51
CA SER A 81 14.96 7.12 -15.70
C SER A 81 13.94 5.99 -15.42
N VAL A 82 14.35 4.96 -14.68
CA VAL A 82 13.48 3.85 -14.27
C VAL A 82 12.41 4.32 -13.29
N LEU A 83 12.79 5.15 -12.30
CA LEU A 83 11.88 5.72 -11.32
C LEU A 83 10.82 6.59 -12.00
N GLY A 84 11.24 7.50 -12.89
CA GLY A 84 10.33 8.35 -13.66
C GLY A 84 9.37 7.54 -14.52
N SER A 85 9.88 6.54 -15.25
CA SER A 85 9.05 5.64 -16.05
C SER A 85 8.02 4.89 -15.21
N THR A 86 8.40 4.45 -14.01
CA THR A 86 7.49 3.76 -13.06
C THR A 86 6.44 4.71 -12.48
N ALA A 87 6.80 5.98 -12.25
CA ALA A 87 5.91 7.04 -11.80
C ALA A 87 5.04 7.63 -12.92
N SER A 88 5.04 7.03 -14.13
CA SER A 88 4.38 7.56 -15.33
C SER A 88 4.86 8.97 -15.74
N GLN A 89 6.05 9.35 -15.29
CA GLN A 89 6.73 10.60 -15.58
C GLN A 89 8.08 10.27 -16.22
N ALA A 90 8.04 9.86 -17.49
CA ALA A 90 9.27 9.54 -18.21
C ALA A 90 10.21 10.74 -18.19
N VAL A 91 11.42 10.53 -17.68
CA VAL A 91 12.50 11.54 -17.75
C VAL A 91 12.95 11.56 -19.20
N VAL A 92 12.41 12.50 -19.98
CA VAL A 92 12.78 12.70 -21.38
C VAL A 92 14.23 13.17 -21.41
N ASN A 93 15.14 12.25 -21.71
CA ASN A 93 16.42 12.62 -22.24
C ASN A 93 16.17 12.97 -23.71
N VAL A 94 16.27 14.25 -24.06
CA VAL A 94 16.49 14.68 -25.45
C VAL A 94 17.88 14.15 -25.83
N ARG A 95 17.96 12.87 -26.16
CA ARG A 95 19.10 12.27 -26.81
C ARG A 95 18.57 11.63 -28.07
N HIS A 96 18.56 12.46 -29.13
CA HIS A 96 18.51 12.04 -30.53
C HIS A 96 19.12 10.65 -30.70
N SER A 97 18.45 9.77 -31.44
CA SER A 97 18.91 8.44 -31.90
C SER A 97 18.30 7.18 -31.23
N LEU A 98 17.08 7.25 -30.67
CA LEU A 98 16.33 6.01 -30.36
C LEU A 98 14.87 5.99 -30.86
N GLU A 99 14.34 7.11 -31.36
CA GLU A 99 13.05 7.10 -32.08
C GLU A 99 13.13 6.42 -33.45
N GLU A 100 14.32 6.25 -34.03
CA GLU A 100 14.44 5.49 -35.28
C GLU A 100 14.23 3.99 -35.08
N ASN A 101 14.58 3.39 -33.93
CA ASN A 101 14.60 1.91 -33.82
C ASN A 101 13.34 1.27 -33.23
N THR A 102 12.55 1.96 -32.41
CA THR A 102 11.25 1.43 -31.95
C THR A 102 10.15 1.63 -32.98
N PHE A 103 10.27 2.64 -33.85
CA PHE A 103 9.32 2.87 -34.94
C PHE A 103 9.39 1.75 -36.00
N TRP A 104 10.58 1.22 -36.31
CA TRP A 104 10.72 0.05 -37.19
C TRP A 104 10.05 -1.21 -36.62
N PHE A 105 10.18 -1.47 -35.32
CA PHE A 105 9.61 -2.69 -34.71
C PHE A 105 8.07 -2.70 -34.66
N VAL A 106 7.43 -1.53 -34.62
CA VAL A 106 5.96 -1.43 -34.64
C VAL A 106 5.40 -1.29 -36.06
N ALA A 107 6.16 -0.70 -36.99
CA ALA A 107 5.74 -0.53 -38.38
C ALA A 107 5.86 -1.82 -39.23
N ASP A 108 6.67 -2.80 -38.83
CA ASP A 108 6.91 -4.02 -39.62
C ASP A 108 5.74 -5.02 -39.62
N HIS A 109 4.77 -4.89 -38.72
CA HIS A 109 3.61 -5.81 -38.67
C HIS A 109 2.37 -5.36 -39.44
N ARG A 110 2.39 -4.19 -40.09
CA ARG A 110 1.25 -3.74 -40.90
C ARG A 110 1.75 -2.92 -42.09
N GLY A 111 2.24 -3.64 -43.09
CA GLY A 111 2.65 -3.03 -44.35
C GLY A 111 1.60 -2.07 -44.91
N ARG A 112 2.04 -0.83 -45.18
CA ARG A 112 1.71 0.02 -46.33
C ARG A 112 2.25 1.44 -46.10
N HIS A 113 3.18 1.84 -46.97
CA HIS A 113 3.52 3.19 -47.46
C HIS A 113 3.52 4.36 -46.47
N ALA A 114 4.71 4.81 -46.08
CA ALA A 114 4.95 6.12 -45.48
C ALA A 114 5.06 7.20 -46.59
N PHE A 115 4.26 8.27 -46.49
CA PHE A 115 4.46 9.53 -47.21
C PHE A 115 5.16 10.52 -46.29
N PHE A 116 6.18 11.20 -46.82
CA PHE A 116 6.88 12.33 -46.20
C PHE A 116 6.06 13.63 -46.38
N VAL A 117 5.90 14.39 -45.29
CA VAL A 117 6.05 15.87 -45.24
C VAL A 117 6.69 16.21 -43.91
#